data_AF-A0A397V9W7-F1
#
_entry.id   AF-A0A397V9W7-F1
#
_cell.length_a   1.000
_cell.length_b   1.000
_cell.length_c   1.000
_cell.angle_alpha   90.00
_cell.angle_beta   90.00
_cell.angle_gamma   90.00
#
_symmetry.space_group_name_H-M   'P 1'
#
loop_
_entity.id
_entity.type
_entity.pdbx_description
1 polymer ?
#
loop_
_entity_poly.entity_id
_entity_poly.type
_entity_poly.pdbx_seq_one_letter_code
_entity_poly.pdbx_strand_id
1 'polypeptide(L)' 'MGDLDLITSYNDIVLPTAWDIEDKSPFIDIDSSGLKVKYTDPDDFKAGVVRANRPVPSECGIFYF' A
#
# COMPACT_ATOMS: atom_id res chain seq x y z
N MET A 1 34.16 -2.80 -2.36
CA MET A 1 33.24 -3.96 -2.41
C MET A 1 31.90 -3.62 -1.77
N GLY A 2 31.85 -3.07 -0.54
CA GLY A 2 30.57 -2.79 0.15
C GLY A 2 29.64 -1.72 -0.44
N ASP A 3 30.14 -0.73 -1.20
CA ASP A 3 29.26 0.30 -1.80
C ASP A 3 28.38 -0.25 -2.93
N LEU A 4 28.88 -1.21 -3.72
CA LEU A 4 28.10 -1.83 -4.79
C LEU A 4 26.97 -2.70 -4.23
N ASP A 5 27.24 -3.42 -3.13
CA ASP A 5 26.26 -4.27 -2.45
C ASP A 5 25.12 -3.44 -1.82
N LEU A 6 25.44 -2.27 -1.27
CA LEU A 6 24.44 -1.32 -0.75
C LEU A 6 23.58 -0.75 -1.87
N ILE A 7 24.18 -0.32 -2.99
CA ILE A 7 23.44 0.21 -4.14
C ILE A 7 22.50 -0.84 -4.73
N THR A 8 22.93 -2.10 -4.84
CA THR A 8 22.04 -3.19 -5.27
C THR A 8 20.89 -3.41 -4.29
N SER A 9 21.16 -3.35 -2.97
CA SER A 9 20.12 -3.49 -1.94
C SER A 9 19.06 -2.38 -1.98
N TYR A 10 19.41 -1.15 -2.35
CA TYR A 10 18.45 -0.05 -2.46
C TYR A 10 17.54 -0.19 -3.68
N ASN A 11 18.03 -0.75 -4.78
CA ASN A 11 17.23 -0.96 -5.99
C ASN A 11 16.16 -2.04 -5.82
N ASP A 12 16.32 -2.92 -4.82
CA ASP A 12 15.34 -3.94 -4.46
C ASP A 12 14.29 -3.43 -3.46
N ILE A 13 14.39 -2.17 -3.00
CA ILE A 13 13.40 -1.60 -2.09
C ILE A 13 12.15 -1.23 -2.86
N VAL A 14 11.05 -1.86 -2.48
CA VAL A 14 9.78 -1.68 -3.15
C VAL A 14 8.78 -0.98 -2.22
N LEU A 15 8.50 0.29 -2.53
CA LEU A 15 7.57 1.11 -1.75
C LEU A 15 6.09 0.77 -2.02
N PRO A 16 5.19 1.01 -1.06
CA PRO A 16 3.76 1.03 -1.31
C PRO A 16 3.43 2.14 -2.31
N THR A 17 2.59 1.79 -3.28
CA THR A 17 2.26 2.67 -4.43
C THR A 17 0.77 2.75 -4.72
N ALA A 18 -0.01 1.81 -4.20
CA ALA A 18 -1.46 1.73 -4.37
C ALA A 18 -2.09 0.96 -3.20
N TRP A 19 -3.42 1.02 -3.09
CA TRP A 19 -4.21 0.13 -2.26
C TRP A 19 -4.21 -1.30 -2.83
N ASP A 20 -4.27 -2.28 -1.95
CA ASP A 20 -4.36 -3.69 -2.32
C ASP A 20 -5.80 -4.06 -2.70
N ILE A 21 -5.98 -4.62 -3.90
CA ILE A 21 -7.29 -5.01 -4.44
C ILE A 21 -7.82 -6.30 -3.83
N GLU A 22 -6.94 -7.16 -3.33
CA GLU A 22 -7.30 -8.44 -2.71
C GLU A 22 -7.43 -8.28 -1.19
N ASP A 23 -6.59 -7.45 -0.58
CA ASP A 23 -6.51 -7.25 0.86
C ASP A 23 -7.34 -6.05 1.34
N LYS A 24 -8.66 -6.16 1.09
CA LYS A 24 -9.67 -5.16 1.41
C LYS A 24 -10.92 -5.79 2.00
N SER A 25 -11.66 -4.99 2.77
CA SER A 25 -12.99 -5.36 3.25
C SER A 25 -13.98 -5.53 2.09
N PRO A 26 -15.04 -6.35 2.25
CA PRO A 26 -16.01 -6.61 1.18
C PRO A 26 -16.72 -5.36 0.64
N PHE A 27 -16.87 -4.34 1.49
CA PHE A 27 -17.62 -3.10 1.22
C PHE A 27 -16.70 -1.94 0.81
N ILE A 28 -15.50 -2.26 0.33
CA ILE A 28 -14.56 -1.30 -0.23
C ILE A 28 -14.38 -1.59 -1.72
N ASP A 29 -14.64 -0.61 -2.56
CA ASP A 29 -14.23 -0.60 -3.97
C ASP A 29 -13.00 0.27 -4.15
N ILE A 30 -12.12 -0.17 -5.05
CA ILE A 30 -10.91 0.54 -5.45
C ILE A 30 -10.99 0.74 -6.96
N ASP A 31 -10.66 1.95 -7.42
CA ASP A 31 -10.65 2.20 -8.86
C ASP A 31 -9.47 1.53 -9.58
N SER A 32 -9.47 1.58 -10.91
CA SER A 32 -8.42 0.96 -11.72
C SER A 32 -7.03 1.56 -11.50
N SER A 33 -6.93 2.77 -10.92
CA SER A 33 -5.64 3.37 -10.57
C SER A 33 -5.05 2.79 -9.29
N GLY A 34 -5.89 2.16 -8.46
CA GLY A 34 -5.48 1.67 -7.15
C GLY A 34 -5.38 2.77 -6.09
N LEU A 35 -5.76 4.01 -6.38
CA LEU A 35 -5.54 5.16 -5.48
C LEU A 35 -6.83 5.70 -4.87
N LYS A 36 -7.99 5.48 -5.52
CA LYS A 36 -9.28 5.95 -5.02
C LYS A 36 -10.03 4.83 -4.35
N VAL A 37 -10.43 5.07 -3.11
CA VAL A 37 -11.23 4.15 -2.29
C VAL A 37 -12.65 4.67 -2.19
N LYS A 38 -13.64 3.77 -2.33
CA LYS A 38 -15.06 4.07 -2.15
C LYS A 38 -15.69 3.03 -1.22
N TYR A 39 -16.38 3.50 -0.18
CA TYR A 39 -17.23 2.66 0.64
C TYR A 39 -18.54 2.35 -0.11
N THR A 40 -18.97 1.10 -0.12
CA THR A 40 -20.08 0.62 -0.96
C THR A 40 -21.23 0.01 -0.18
N ASP A 41 -21.09 -0.26 1.12
CA ASP A 41 -22.23 -0.69 1.93
C ASP A 41 -23.22 0.50 2.05
N PRO A 42 -24.52 0.28 1.86
CA PRO A 42 -25.53 1.31 2.07
C PRO A 42 -25.66 1.73 3.55
N ASP A 43 -25.26 0.86 4.48
CA ASP A 43 -25.30 1.13 5.91
C ASP A 43 -23.91 1.59 6.40
N ASP A 44 -23.87 2.70 7.13
CA ASP A 44 -22.62 3.29 7.66
C ASP A 44 -22.20 2.71 9.03
N PHE A 45 -22.88 1.67 9.49
CA PHE A 45 -22.61 1.03 10.78
C PHE A 45 -21.41 0.06 10.77
N LYS A 46 -20.82 -0.23 9.60
CA LYS A 46 -19.69 -1.14 9.47
C LYS A 46 -18.42 -0.38 9.08
N ALA A 47 -17.33 -0.67 9.77
CA ALA A 47 -16.02 -0.15 9.39
C ALA A 47 -15.47 -0.94 8.19
N GLY A 48 -14.96 -0.23 7.17
CA GLY A 48 -14.18 -0.80 6.08
C GLY A 48 -12.69 -0.53 6.28
N VAL A 49 -11.85 -1.51 5.97
CA VAL A 49 -10.39 -1.39 5.98
C VAL A 49 -9.82 -1.95 4.68
N VAL A 50 -8.71 -1.36 4.24
CA VAL A 50 -7.87 -1.82 3.13
C VAL A 50 -6.41 -1.57 3.47
N ARG A 51 -5.51 -2.47 3.06
CA ARG A 51 -4.06 -2.30 3.22
C ARG A 51 -3.44 -1.76 1.93
N ALA A 52 -2.25 -1.16 2.04
CA ALA A 52 -1.45 -0.84 0.86
C ALA A 52 -0.93 -2.13 0.21
N ASN A 53 -0.63 -2.09 -1.08
CA ASN A 53 -0.16 -3.24 -1.87
C ASN A 53 1.20 -3.79 -1.41
N ARG A 54 1.94 -3.05 -0.58
CA ARG A 54 3.24 -3.42 -0.02
C ARG A 54 3.40 -2.81 1.37
N PRO A 55 4.21 -3.40 2.27
CA PRO A 55 4.57 -2.77 3.53
C PRO A 55 5.51 -1.57 3.31
N VAL A 56 5.55 -0.64 4.26
CA VAL A 56 6.56 0.43 4.30
C VAL A 56 7.91 -0.19 4.70
N PRO A 57 8.97 -0.08 3.88
CA PRO A 57 10.29 -0.58 4.22
C PRO A 57 10.90 0.17 5.41
N SER A 58 11.63 -0.53 6.29
CA SER A 58 12.24 0.08 7.48
C SER A 58 13.39 1.04 7.13
N GLU A 59 13.96 0.88 5.94
CA GLU A 59 15.01 1.70 5.36
C GLU A 59 14.54 3.12 5.01
N CYS A 60 13.22 3.38 4.98
CA CYS A 60 12.70 4.70 4.62
C CYS A 60 13.17 5.81 5.57
N GLY A 61 13.35 5.48 6.87
CA GLY A 61 13.56 6.46 7.93
C GLY A 61 12.32 7.32 8.21
N ILE A 62 11.86 8.06 7.19
CA ILE A 62 10.61 8.83 7.18
C ILE A 62 9.80 8.40 5.96
N PHE A 63 8.52 8.09 6.16
CA PHE A 63 7.57 7.78 5.10
C PHE A 63 6.34 8.68 5.22
N TYR A 64 5.85 9.22 4.10
CA TYR A 64 4.70 10.10 4.03
C TYR A 64 3.80 9.70 2.85
N PHE A 65 2.48 9.78 3.03
CA PHE A 65 1.47 9.37 2.07
C PHE A 65 0.32 10.37 2.02
#